data_AF-A0A2V8BH17-F1
#
_entry.id   AF-A0A2V8BH17-F1
#
_cell.length_a   1.000
_cell.length_b   1.000
_cell.length_c   1.000
_cell.angle_alpha   90.00
_cell.angle_beta   90.00
_cell.angle_gamma   90.00
#
_symmetry.space_group_name_H-M   'P 1'
#
loop_
_entity.id
_entity.type
_entity.pdbx_description
1 polymer ?
#
loop_
_entity_poly.entity_id
_entity_poly.type
_entity_poly.pdbx_seq_one_letter_code
_entity_poly.pdbx_strand_id
1 'polypeptide(L)'
;MRPGWHHPVVWEIRRTRIGAGARRASRPRFVDRLFVSGSYFATLGVNALLGRVLTPADDELAGGPDGTAAVLSYTAWKRRFNGDAGAVGMHVLLDRAPVTIVGVLPPFFLGTEVGRTFDFFLPGRRASAVLSTTPFDQYSTWLNIIVRLKPGQTVESSAAALRGLQPELRSTTRGVTNRRLST
;
A
#
# COMPACT_ATOMS: atom_id res chain seq x y z
N MET A 1 24.36 21.14 3.15
CA MET A 1 22.94 21.24 2.74
C MET A 1 22.70 20.25 1.60
N ARG A 2 21.86 19.21 1.79
CA ARG A 2 21.56 18.21 0.75
C ARG A 2 20.11 18.40 0.24
N PRO A 3 19.86 18.49 -1.07
CA PRO A 3 18.51 18.71 -1.61
C PRO A 3 17.66 17.44 -1.57
N GLY A 4 16.34 17.64 -1.45
CA GLY A 4 15.32 16.62 -1.19
C GLY A 4 15.23 15.50 -2.23
N TRP A 5 15.27 14.28 -1.72
CA TRP A 5 14.92 13.06 -2.42
C TRP A 5 13.42 12.79 -2.23
N HIS A 6 12.71 12.39 -3.29
CA HIS A 6 11.37 11.82 -3.19
C HIS A 6 11.45 10.29 -3.36
N HIS A 7 10.81 9.57 -2.44
CA HIS A 7 10.91 8.13 -2.31
C HIS A 7 10.24 7.39 -3.50
N PRO A 8 10.89 6.33 -4.06
CA PRO A 8 10.25 5.46 -5.05
C PRO A 8 9.00 4.79 -4.46
N VAL A 9 8.00 4.55 -5.31
CA VAL A 9 6.78 3.82 -4.93
C VAL A 9 6.90 2.34 -5.27
N VAL A 10 6.36 1.48 -4.41
CA VAL A 10 6.62 0.04 -4.33
C VAL A 10 5.30 -0.66 -3.98
N TRP A 11 4.88 -1.72 -4.69
CA TRP A 11 3.64 -2.46 -4.40
C TRP A 11 3.65 -3.97 -4.67
N GLU A 12 2.73 -4.69 -4.00
CA GLU A 12 2.54 -6.14 -4.11
C GLU A 12 1.07 -6.58 -3.90
N ILE A 13 0.70 -7.75 -4.46
CA ILE A 13 -0.67 -8.32 -4.47
C ILE A 13 -0.78 -9.50 -3.50
N ARG A 14 -1.82 -9.51 -2.66
CA ARG A 14 -2.23 -10.69 -1.88
C ARG A 14 -3.76 -10.79 -1.76
N ARG A 15 -4.26 -12.04 -1.76
CA ARG A 15 -5.64 -12.38 -1.40
C ARG A 15 -5.71 -12.74 0.08
N THR A 16 -6.80 -12.35 0.73
CA THR A 16 -6.94 -12.46 2.19
C THR A 16 -8.37 -12.59 2.69
N ARG A 17 -8.58 -13.02 3.93
CA ARG A 17 -9.90 -13.05 4.60
C ARG A 17 -10.21 -11.73 5.33
N ILE A 18 -11.45 -11.27 5.21
CA ILE A 18 -12.04 -10.21 6.06
C ILE A 18 -12.94 -10.79 7.14
N GLY A 19 -12.83 -10.25 8.35
CA GLY A 19 -13.82 -10.41 9.42
C GLY A 19 -14.26 -9.05 9.97
N ALA A 20 -15.56 -8.88 10.23
CA ALA A 20 -16.07 -7.86 11.13
C ALA A 20 -16.21 -8.47 12.53
N GLY A 21 -15.94 -7.70 13.59
CA GLY A 21 -16.06 -8.14 14.98
C GLY A 21 -17.53 -8.37 15.41
N ALA A 22 -18.18 -9.37 14.86
CA ALA A 22 -19.48 -9.87 15.32
C ALA A 22 -19.52 -11.39 15.18
N ARG A 23 -19.88 -12.08 16.28
CA ARG A 23 -20.00 -13.54 16.39
C ARG A 23 -21.12 -14.06 15.48
N ARG A 24 -20.81 -14.30 14.21
CA ARG A 24 -21.56 -15.25 13.37
C ARG A 24 -20.63 -15.77 12.28
N ALA A 25 -20.43 -17.08 12.25
CA ALA A 25 -19.59 -17.77 11.27
C ALA A 25 -20.13 -17.52 9.86
N SER A 26 -19.62 -16.47 9.22
CA SER A 26 -19.87 -16.14 7.82
C SER A 26 -18.68 -16.69 7.03
N ARG A 27 -18.93 -17.34 5.89
CA ARG A 27 -17.90 -17.87 4.99
C ARG A 27 -16.75 -16.86 4.81
N PRO A 28 -15.47 -17.30 4.76
CA PRO A 28 -14.34 -16.44 4.47
C PRO A 28 -14.63 -15.58 3.23
N ARG A 29 -14.85 -14.28 3.42
CA ARG A 29 -14.96 -13.35 2.29
C ARG A 29 -13.55 -12.93 1.93
N PHE A 30 -13.10 -13.39 0.77
CA PHE A 30 -11.80 -12.99 0.25
C PHE A 30 -11.84 -11.55 -0.24
N VAL A 31 -10.74 -10.82 -0.04
CA VAL A 31 -10.48 -9.52 -0.65
C VAL A 31 -9.12 -9.48 -1.30
N ASP A 32 -9.03 -8.64 -2.32
CA ASP A 32 -7.77 -8.33 -2.98
C ASP A 32 -7.20 -7.06 -2.39
N ARG A 33 -5.90 -7.09 -2.06
CA ARG A 33 -5.16 -5.97 -1.48
C ARG A 33 -4.03 -5.56 -2.38
N LEU A 34 -3.76 -4.25 -2.37
CA LEU A 34 -2.55 -3.66 -2.91
C LEU A 34 -1.74 -3.06 -1.75
N PHE A 35 -0.55 -3.58 -1.51
CA PHE A 35 0.43 -2.92 -0.64
C PHE A 35 1.04 -1.77 -1.42
N VAL A 36 1.15 -0.56 -0.87
CA VAL A 36 1.70 0.61 -1.57
C VAL A 36 2.63 1.39 -0.64
N SER A 37 3.55 2.18 -1.17
CA SER A 37 4.31 3.12 -0.33
C SER A 37 3.39 4.22 0.21
N GLY A 38 3.80 4.83 1.33
CA GLY A 38 3.07 5.97 1.88
C GLY A 38 3.00 7.20 0.96
N SER A 39 3.85 7.29 -0.08
CA SER A 39 3.86 8.38 -1.08
C SER A 39 3.05 8.07 -2.36
N TYR A 40 2.41 6.90 -2.45
CA TYR A 40 1.74 6.42 -3.68
C TYR A 40 0.69 7.38 -4.21
N PHE A 41 -0.27 7.77 -3.38
CA PHE A 41 -1.40 8.61 -3.82
C PHE A 41 -0.95 10.03 -4.16
N ALA A 42 -0.01 10.59 -3.38
CA ALA A 42 0.57 11.90 -3.67
C ALA A 42 1.33 11.91 -5.01
N THR A 43 2.06 10.85 -5.31
CA THR A 43 2.77 10.68 -6.59
C THR A 43 1.81 10.63 -7.78
N LEU A 44 0.66 9.97 -7.61
CA LEU A 44 -0.36 9.82 -8.65
C LEU A 44 -1.36 11.00 -8.70
N GLY A 45 -1.28 11.95 -7.78
CA GLY A 45 -2.23 13.07 -7.70
C GLY A 45 -3.65 12.64 -7.31
N VAL A 46 -3.78 11.53 -6.58
CA VAL A 46 -5.08 10.96 -6.20
C VAL A 46 -5.45 11.42 -4.79
N ASN A 47 -6.59 12.08 -4.67
CA ASN A 47 -7.18 12.47 -3.40
C ASN A 47 -8.31 11.52 -2.99
N ALA A 48 -8.59 11.43 -1.70
CA ALA A 48 -9.70 10.64 -1.20
C ALA A 48 -11.05 11.31 -1.53
N LEU A 49 -12.05 10.51 -1.85
CA LEU A 49 -13.45 10.93 -1.91
C LEU A 49 -14.00 11.21 -0.50
N LEU A 50 -13.63 10.37 0.48
CA LEU A 50 -13.97 10.51 1.89
C LEU A 50 -12.73 10.27 2.75
N GLY A 51 -12.57 11.03 3.83
CA GLY A 51 -11.43 10.89 4.75
C GLY A 51 -10.12 11.33 4.11
N ARG A 52 -9.06 10.51 4.26
CA ARG A 52 -7.72 10.79 3.75
C ARG A 52 -7.12 9.60 3.02
N VAL A 53 -6.10 9.87 2.19
CA VAL A 53 -5.23 8.83 1.62
C VAL A 53 -4.07 8.51 2.57
N LEU A 54 -3.33 7.45 2.24
CA LEU A 54 -2.09 7.11 2.94
C LEU A 54 -1.03 8.20 2.74
N THR A 55 -0.22 8.36 3.77
CA THR A 55 0.93 9.27 3.82
C THR A 55 2.21 8.49 4.18
N PRO A 56 3.41 9.08 4.01
CA PRO A 56 4.65 8.43 4.44
C PRO A 56 4.66 7.96 5.91
N ALA A 57 3.99 8.69 6.81
CA ALA A 57 3.91 8.33 8.22
C ALA A 57 3.15 7.01 8.45
N ASP A 58 2.18 6.67 7.59
CA ASP A 58 1.42 5.41 7.71
C ASP A 58 2.25 4.18 7.32
N ASP A 59 3.38 4.38 6.62
CA ASP A 59 4.31 3.34 6.16
C ASP A 59 5.55 3.17 7.05
N GLU A 60 5.55 3.83 8.21
CA GLU A 60 6.50 3.56 9.29
C GLU A 60 6.12 2.29 10.06
N LEU A 61 7.10 1.59 10.65
CA LEU A 61 6.84 0.35 11.39
C LEU A 61 5.93 0.57 12.61
N ALA A 62 6.04 1.74 13.25
CA ALA A 62 5.16 2.14 14.35
C ALA A 62 3.71 2.35 13.89
N GLY A 63 3.50 2.63 12.61
CA GLY A 63 2.22 3.05 12.05
C GLY A 63 1.97 4.55 12.23
N GLY A 64 0.96 5.05 11.53
CA GLY A 64 0.48 6.42 11.67
C GLY A 64 -0.40 6.62 12.91
N PRO A 65 -1.03 7.80 13.08
CA PRO A 65 -1.91 8.08 14.21
C PRO A 65 -3.10 7.10 14.33
N ASP A 66 -3.50 6.49 13.22
CA ASP A 66 -4.60 5.51 13.15
C ASP A 66 -4.11 4.04 13.24
N GLY A 67 -2.85 3.83 13.59
CA GLY A 67 -2.19 2.53 13.60
C GLY A 67 -1.93 2.01 12.18
N THR A 68 -2.48 0.83 11.86
CA THR A 68 -2.39 0.26 10.51
C THR A 68 -3.51 0.81 9.64
N ALA A 69 -3.22 1.88 8.91
CA ALA A 69 -4.17 2.54 8.04
C ALA A 69 -4.49 1.70 6.79
N ALA A 70 -5.73 1.83 6.30
CA ALA A 70 -6.20 1.23 5.06
C ALA A 70 -7.11 2.20 4.30
N VAL A 71 -6.97 2.22 2.97
CA VAL A 71 -7.85 3.02 2.10
C VAL A 71 -8.69 2.06 1.24
N LEU A 72 -10.00 2.31 1.15
CA LEU A 72 -10.92 1.51 0.35
C LEU A 72 -10.99 2.00 -1.09
N SER A 73 -11.16 1.07 -2.04
CA SER A 73 -11.69 1.45 -3.36
C SER A 73 -13.16 1.82 -3.26
N TYR A 74 -13.63 2.68 -4.18
CA TYR A 74 -15.04 3.04 -4.28
C TYR A 74 -15.95 1.81 -4.39
N THR A 75 -15.58 0.85 -5.25
CA THR A 75 -16.35 -0.37 -5.48
C THR A 75 -16.44 -1.23 -4.22
N ALA A 76 -15.36 -1.37 -3.46
CA ALA A 76 -15.36 -2.11 -2.20
C ALA A 76 -16.23 -1.43 -1.16
N TRP A 77 -16.12 -0.11 -1.04
CA TRP A 77 -16.94 0.71 -0.16
C TRP A 77 -18.44 0.54 -0.46
N LYS A 78 -18.86 0.68 -1.73
CA LYS A 78 -20.25 0.47 -2.15
C LYS A 78 -20.75 -0.95 -1.90
N ARG A 79 -19.94 -1.97 -2.22
CA ARG A 79 -20.33 -3.39 -2.15
C ARG A 79 -20.36 -3.96 -0.73
N ARG A 80 -19.44 -3.51 0.13
CA ARG A 80 -19.19 -4.14 1.45
C ARG A 80 -19.69 -3.30 2.61
N PHE A 81 -19.74 -1.98 2.44
CA PHE A 81 -20.16 -1.02 3.45
C PHE A 81 -21.40 -0.25 2.99
N ASN A 82 -22.10 -0.72 1.94
CA ASN A 82 -23.30 -0.11 1.36
C ASN A 82 -23.13 1.36 0.90
N GLY A 83 -21.89 1.86 0.79
CA GLY A 83 -21.65 3.28 0.57
C GLY A 83 -21.88 4.14 1.81
N ASP A 84 -21.74 3.58 3.02
CA ASP A 84 -21.87 4.29 4.28
C ASP A 84 -20.61 5.10 4.59
N ALA A 85 -20.76 6.40 4.80
CA ALA A 85 -19.66 7.28 5.19
C ALA A 85 -19.05 6.89 6.57
N GLY A 86 -19.83 6.24 7.43
CA GLY A 86 -19.37 5.69 8.71
C GLY A 86 -18.35 4.55 8.59
N ALA A 87 -18.04 4.09 7.38
CA ALA A 87 -16.93 3.17 7.14
C ALA A 87 -15.57 3.81 7.47
N VAL A 88 -15.42 5.12 7.32
CA VAL A 88 -14.18 5.83 7.68
C VAL A 88 -14.08 5.92 9.21
N GLY A 89 -12.92 5.54 9.75
CA GLY A 89 -12.66 5.37 11.18
C GLY A 89 -12.96 3.96 11.70
N MET A 90 -13.61 3.10 10.91
CA MET A 90 -13.94 1.74 11.34
C MET A 90 -12.70 0.84 11.38
N HIS A 91 -12.61 0.03 12.45
CA HIS A 91 -11.64 -1.05 12.54
C HIS A 91 -12.17 -2.33 11.90
N VAL A 92 -11.41 -2.90 10.97
CA VAL A 92 -11.73 -4.18 10.33
C VAL A 92 -10.60 -5.17 10.53
N LEU A 93 -10.92 -6.47 10.53
CA LEU A 93 -9.91 -7.51 10.63
C LEU A 93 -9.52 -8.00 9.23
N LEU A 94 -8.24 -7.82 8.95
CA LEU A 94 -7.54 -8.25 7.75
C LEU A 94 -6.58 -9.37 8.17
N ASP A 95 -6.81 -10.63 7.77
CA ASP A 95 -6.05 -11.80 8.29
C ASP A 95 -5.90 -11.85 9.82
N ARG A 96 -6.96 -11.48 10.56
CA ARG A 96 -6.99 -11.35 12.03
C ARG A 96 -6.17 -10.18 12.59
N ALA A 97 -5.56 -9.37 11.75
CA ALA A 97 -4.90 -8.16 12.18
C ALA A 97 -5.84 -6.95 12.06
N PRO A 98 -5.95 -6.10 13.09
CA PRO A 98 -6.78 -4.90 13.03
C PRO A 98 -6.15 -3.87 12.10
N VAL A 99 -6.97 -3.32 11.22
CA VAL A 99 -6.64 -2.16 10.40
C VAL A 99 -7.75 -1.13 10.49
N THR A 100 -7.40 0.14 10.35
CA THR A 100 -8.34 1.26 10.41
C THR A 100 -8.58 1.78 9.01
N ILE A 101 -9.85 1.88 8.60
CA ILE A 101 -10.20 2.50 7.32
C ILE A 101 -10.07 4.01 7.49
N VAL A 102 -9.11 4.63 6.80
CA VAL A 102 -8.84 6.08 6.92
C VAL A 102 -9.43 6.89 5.77
N GLY A 103 -9.88 6.23 4.70
CA GLY A 103 -10.54 6.90 3.59
C GLY A 103 -11.06 5.98 2.49
N VAL A 104 -11.73 6.61 1.52
CA VAL A 104 -12.33 5.97 0.34
C VAL A 104 -11.83 6.69 -0.91
N LEU A 105 -11.42 5.93 -1.92
CA LEU A 105 -10.95 6.47 -3.20
C LEU A 105 -12.11 6.84 -4.12
N PRO A 106 -11.91 7.78 -5.05
CA PRO A 106 -12.91 8.12 -6.05
C PRO A 106 -13.14 6.97 -7.05
N PRO A 107 -14.32 6.91 -7.70
CA PRO A 107 -14.71 5.80 -8.57
C PRO A 107 -13.82 5.60 -9.81
N PHE A 108 -13.11 6.65 -10.24
CA PHE A 108 -12.22 6.57 -11.40
C PHE A 108 -10.87 5.91 -11.09
N PHE A 109 -10.52 5.74 -9.81
CA PHE A 109 -9.22 5.20 -9.43
C PHE A 109 -9.34 3.73 -9.03
N LEU A 110 -8.74 2.85 -9.84
CA LEU A 110 -8.78 1.39 -9.65
C LEU A 110 -7.44 0.81 -9.14
N GLY A 111 -6.40 1.64 -9.07
CA GLY A 111 -5.01 1.23 -8.85
C GLY A 111 -4.18 1.35 -10.12
N THR A 112 -2.91 0.96 -10.03
CA THR A 112 -1.92 1.09 -11.11
C THR A 112 -1.71 -0.19 -11.92
N GLU A 113 -2.45 -1.27 -11.60
CA GLU A 113 -2.37 -2.53 -12.33
C GLU A 113 -3.56 -2.69 -13.27
N VAL A 114 -3.29 -2.61 -14.58
CA VAL A 114 -4.30 -2.70 -15.62
C VAL A 114 -5.01 -4.06 -15.55
N GLY A 115 -6.35 -4.03 -15.59
CA GLY A 115 -7.18 -5.24 -15.57
C GLY A 115 -7.40 -5.86 -14.19
N ARG A 116 -6.85 -5.27 -13.11
CA ARG A 116 -7.14 -5.67 -11.74
C ARG A 116 -7.91 -4.57 -11.00
N THR A 117 -8.70 -5.01 -10.01
CA THR A 117 -9.33 -4.11 -9.05
C THR A 117 -8.98 -4.58 -7.65
N PHE A 118 -8.76 -3.65 -6.75
CA PHE A 118 -8.38 -3.94 -5.37
C PHE A 118 -9.48 -3.47 -4.42
N ASP A 119 -9.69 -4.20 -3.34
CA ASP A 119 -10.62 -3.78 -2.29
C ASP A 119 -9.94 -2.79 -1.33
N PHE A 120 -8.68 -3.06 -0.96
CA PHE A 120 -7.92 -2.28 0.03
C PHE A 120 -6.54 -1.90 -0.48
N PHE A 121 -6.12 -0.69 -0.14
CA PHE A 121 -4.76 -0.17 -0.31
C PHE A 121 -4.13 -0.01 1.07
N LEU A 122 -2.96 -0.61 1.28
CA LEU A 122 -2.31 -0.71 2.59
C LEU A 122 -0.86 -0.21 2.52
N PRO A 123 -0.32 0.44 3.56
CA PRO A 123 1.09 0.82 3.60
C PRO A 123 1.97 -0.43 3.64
N GLY A 124 2.89 -0.55 2.67
CA GLY A 124 3.71 -1.72 2.45
C GLY A 124 4.42 -2.21 3.70
N ARG A 125 5.32 -1.42 4.29
CA ARG A 125 6.17 -1.83 5.42
C ARG A 125 5.35 -2.12 6.68
N ARG A 126 4.39 -1.25 7.02
CA ARG A 126 3.55 -1.41 8.22
C ARG A 126 2.62 -2.62 8.11
N ALA A 127 1.91 -2.74 6.99
CA ALA A 127 0.96 -3.83 6.81
C ALA A 127 1.67 -5.18 6.64
N SER A 128 2.89 -5.20 6.08
CA SER A 128 3.79 -6.38 6.11
C SER A 128 3.93 -6.94 7.52
N ALA A 129 4.39 -6.09 8.43
CA ALA A 129 4.71 -6.46 9.81
C ALA A 129 3.48 -6.97 10.56
N VAL A 130 2.33 -6.31 10.37
CA VAL A 130 1.10 -6.57 11.11
C VAL A 130 0.34 -7.78 10.58
N LEU A 131 0.36 -8.02 9.28
CA LEU A 131 -0.33 -9.14 8.66
C LEU A 131 0.54 -10.41 8.63
N SER A 132 1.76 -10.35 9.18
CA SER A 132 2.79 -11.40 9.04
C SER A 132 2.97 -11.82 7.58
N THR A 133 2.78 -10.87 6.68
CA THR A 133 3.05 -11.04 5.26
C THR A 133 4.41 -10.45 4.98
N THR A 134 5.17 -11.06 4.08
CA THR A 134 6.36 -10.46 3.49
C THR A 134 6.04 -9.87 2.12
N PRO A 135 5.45 -8.67 2.05
CA PRO A 135 5.68 -7.79 0.93
C PRO A 135 7.18 -7.67 0.73
N PHE A 136 7.68 -8.00 -0.45
CA PHE A 136 9.10 -7.91 -0.79
C PHE A 136 10.00 -9.01 -0.20
N ASP A 137 9.51 -10.25 -0.02
CA ASP A 137 10.42 -11.39 0.16
C ASP A 137 11.20 -11.73 -1.12
N GLN A 138 12.16 -12.65 -0.98
CA GLN A 138 12.94 -13.22 -2.09
C GLN A 138 12.09 -13.87 -3.21
N TYR A 139 10.79 -14.08 -3.00
CA TYR A 139 9.84 -14.62 -3.98
C TYR A 139 8.96 -13.55 -4.62
N SER A 140 9.06 -12.29 -4.19
CA SER A 140 8.39 -11.14 -4.81
C SER A 140 8.92 -10.93 -6.22
N THR A 141 8.16 -11.41 -7.20
CA THR A 141 8.62 -11.57 -8.58
C THR A 141 8.45 -10.29 -9.43
N TRP A 142 7.81 -9.25 -8.89
CA TRP A 142 7.63 -7.97 -9.58
C TRP A 142 7.54 -6.80 -8.59
N LEU A 143 8.41 -5.81 -8.80
CA LEU A 143 8.35 -4.50 -8.17
C LEU A 143 8.04 -3.49 -9.26
N ASN A 144 6.88 -2.85 -9.19
CA ASN A 144 6.56 -1.75 -10.09
C ASN A 144 6.92 -0.42 -9.42
N ILE A 145 7.67 0.41 -10.13
CA ILE A 145 8.11 1.72 -9.66
C ILE A 145 7.55 2.78 -10.60
N ILE A 146 6.77 3.71 -10.04
CA ILE A 146 6.32 4.92 -10.75
C ILE A 146 7.07 6.10 -10.17
N VAL A 147 7.63 6.94 -11.04
CA VAL A 147 8.31 8.18 -10.68
C VAL A 147 7.65 9.36 -11.38
N ARG A 148 7.55 10.49 -10.67
CA ARG A 148 7.12 11.75 -11.27
C ARG A 148 8.34 12.49 -11.81
N LEU A 149 8.32 12.82 -13.09
CA LEU A 149 9.39 13.60 -13.72
C LEU A 149 9.39 15.04 -13.19
N LYS A 150 10.58 15.63 -13.02
CA LYS A 150 10.69 17.07 -12.80
C LYS A 150 10.26 17.82 -14.07
N PRO A 151 9.72 19.05 -13.96
CA PRO A 151 9.47 19.89 -15.13
C PRO A 151 10.73 20.00 -16.01
N GLY A 152 10.60 19.72 -17.31
CA GLY A 152 11.72 19.75 -18.26
C GLY A 152 12.62 18.51 -18.31
N GLN A 153 12.36 17.47 -17.51
CA GLN A 153 13.12 16.22 -17.54
C GLN A 153 12.51 15.23 -18.54
N THR A 154 13.34 14.61 -19.40
CA THR A 154 12.85 13.64 -20.39
C THR A 154 12.69 12.24 -19.78
N VAL A 155 11.84 11.43 -20.42
CA VAL A 155 11.64 10.03 -20.04
C VAL A 155 12.96 9.25 -20.15
N GLU A 156 13.76 9.52 -21.19
CA GLU A 156 15.01 8.84 -21.49
C GLU A 156 16.08 9.11 -20.42
N SER A 157 16.22 10.37 -19.99
CA SER A 157 17.16 10.77 -18.94
C SER A 157 16.82 10.11 -17.59
N SER A 158 15.53 10.04 -17.26
CA SER A 158 15.06 9.38 -16.03
C SER A 158 15.15 7.87 -16.10
N ALA A 159 14.89 7.26 -17.26
CA ALA A 159 15.07 5.83 -17.48
C ALA A 159 16.55 5.43 -17.32
N ALA A 160 17.48 6.25 -17.81
CA ALA A 160 18.91 6.02 -17.62
C ALA A 160 19.33 6.09 -16.14
N ALA A 161 18.83 7.09 -15.40
CA ALA A 161 19.07 7.21 -13.96
C ALA A 161 18.51 6.02 -13.17
N LEU A 162 17.29 5.56 -13.49
CA LEU A 162 16.68 4.40 -12.85
C LEU A 162 17.42 3.09 -13.17
N ARG A 163 17.93 2.92 -14.39
CA ARG A 163 18.75 1.76 -14.76
C ARG A 163 20.04 1.70 -13.93
N GLY A 164 20.66 2.85 -13.64
CA GLY A 164 21.84 2.93 -12.77
C GLY A 164 21.58 2.50 -11.34
N LEU A 165 20.37 2.74 -10.82
CA LEU A 165 19.94 2.35 -9.46
C LEU A 165 19.42 0.91 -9.37
N GLN A 166 19.18 0.26 -10.51
CA GLN A 166 18.54 -1.06 -10.58
C GLN A 166 19.30 -2.17 -9.83
N PRO A 167 20.66 -2.23 -9.85
CA PRO A 167 21.41 -3.21 -9.06
C PRO A 167 21.25 -3.03 -7.55
N GLU A 168 21.22 -1.78 -7.08
CA GLU A 168 21.10 -1.40 -5.66
C GLU A 168 19.67 -1.61 -5.14
N LEU A 169 18.66 -1.31 -5.96
CA LEU A 169 17.27 -1.63 -5.66
C LEU A 169 17.07 -3.14 -5.54
N ARG A 170 17.62 -3.94 -6.47
CA ARG A 170 17.56 -5.41 -6.41
C ARG A 170 18.27 -5.98 -5.18
N SER A 171 19.42 -5.43 -4.78
CA SER A 171 20.15 -5.92 -3.61
C SER A 171 19.45 -5.55 -2.30
N THR A 172 18.84 -4.38 -2.21
CA THR A 172 18.08 -3.93 -1.04
C THR A 172 16.79 -4.74 -0.85
N THR A 173 16.11 -5.09 -1.95
CA THR A 173 14.92 -5.97 -1.89
C THR A 173 15.28 -7.42 -1.55
N ARG A 174 16.45 -7.92 -1.96
CA ARG A 174 16.93 -9.27 -1.57
C ARG A 174 17.54 -9.34 -0.16
N GLY A 175 17.85 -8.22 0.47
CA GLY A 175 18.82 -8.15 1.57
C GLY A 175 18.28 -8.04 3.00
N VAL A 176 16.96 -8.04 3.25
CA VAL A 176 16.44 -7.75 4.60
C VAL A 176 16.52 -8.96 5.57
N THR A 177 17.01 -10.13 5.14
CA THR A 177 17.00 -11.36 5.96
C THR A 177 18.38 -11.83 6.45
N ASN A 178 19.33 -10.94 6.78
CA ASN A 178 20.45 -11.36 7.63
C ASN A 178 21.16 -10.22 8.37
N ARG A 179 20.58 -9.78 9.50
CA ARG A 179 21.36 -9.10 10.54
C ARG A 179 20.77 -9.32 11.95
N ARG A 180 20.91 -10.56 12.42
CA ARG A 180 20.87 -11.02 13.82
C ARG A 180 21.58 -12.39 13.78
N LEU A 181 22.65 -12.72 14.50
CA LEU A 181 23.30 -12.23 15.73
C LEU A 181 24.80 -12.59 15.65
N SER A 182 25.68 -11.71 16.10
CA SER A 182 27.01 -12.10 16.57
C SER A 182 27.44 -11.15 17.67
N THR A 183 27.16 -11.51 18.91
CA THR A 183 28.07 -11.48 20.07
C THR A 183 27.39 -12.27 21.18
#